data_AF-A0A7C1EAG7-F1
#
_entry.id   AF-A0A7C1EAG7-F1
#
_cell.length_a   1.000
_cell.length_b   1.000
_cell.length_c   1.000
_cell.angle_alpha   90.00
_cell.angle_beta   90.00
_cell.angle_gamma   90.00
#
_symmetry.space_group_name_H-M   'P 1'
#
loop_
_entity.id
_entity.type
_entity.pdbx_description
1 polymer ?
#
loop_
_entity_poly.entity_id
_entity_poly.type
_entity_poly.pdbx_seq_one_letter_code
_entity_poly.pdbx_strand_id
1 'polypeptide(L)'
;MVFTLHRYIFRELFRVFVLASVALTLMVSVGMLVPTIMEYGVSPEQILRLIGYFLPITLTFVLPMSALFAGSIVYGRFAADRELDACRAGGVSLSVLLYPGVSLAILVAATNLILSFYVTPAFVHRSERSIKSNAEQILFRNIQRRGYYALPRSRFLLYADKVIPNQNLLEGVVIVETRPDSTYRVITAQRVRVVIDTHRNYNKAVIAAEEAYRFDEVSPVYLGRLTVEEVFPPLLGDSIKFKEIEEIKRIQADKLTYYPIRERAMEARAQLAAELLAEKLGEAFAAGEPILLEETDGTRMYVLSAGGCQIDSSKKFTLNLSSPILLEQRDRYREGLTVRYTGRSGHIALQDDSETLRLELLLDRPSWERTGGITGTTPRKYVNEVVYPESLAAELDYGSLLETLLRAEQPGAVLTARPSQAYIQILRALQRDLDKTDREISAEVHSRLVLGLGSVSIIMTGIALGIWFRGGHLLSAFGASSIP
;
A
#
# COMPACT_ATOMS: atom_id res chain seq x y z
N MET A 1 -56.62 8.51 -15.11
CA MET A 1 -56.71 8.47 -13.63
C MET A 1 -55.50 7.83 -12.96
N VAL A 2 -55.02 6.66 -13.39
CA VAL A 2 -53.88 5.98 -12.73
C VAL A 2 -52.58 6.80 -12.81
N PHE A 3 -52.29 7.43 -13.95
CA PHE A 3 -51.08 8.26 -14.13
C PHE A 3 -51.06 9.50 -13.23
N THR A 4 -52.21 10.15 -13.02
CA THR A 4 -52.35 11.30 -12.11
C THR A 4 -52.14 10.88 -10.66
N LEU A 5 -52.65 9.70 -10.27
CA LEU A 5 -52.43 9.14 -8.93
C LEU A 5 -50.95 8.78 -8.70
N HIS A 6 -50.30 8.13 -9.68
CA HIS A 6 -48.88 7.80 -9.59
C HIS A 6 -48.02 9.06 -9.44
N ARG A 7 -48.31 10.10 -10.21
CA ARG A 7 -47.62 11.38 -10.12
C ARG A 7 -47.84 12.06 -8.76
N TYR A 8 -49.04 11.96 -8.21
CA TYR A 8 -49.36 12.52 -6.90
C TYR A 8 -48.57 11.82 -5.78
N ILE A 9 -48.64 10.48 -5.71
CA ILE A 9 -47.93 9.68 -4.71
C ILE A 9 -46.42 9.86 -4.86
N PHE A 10 -45.88 9.79 -6.09
CA PHE A 10 -44.46 9.95 -6.34
C PHE A 10 -43.95 11.35 -5.95
N ARG A 11 -44.71 12.40 -6.26
CA ARG A 11 -44.33 13.78 -5.89
C ARG A 11 -44.23 13.94 -4.38
N GLU A 12 -45.17 13.37 -3.64
CA GLU A 12 -45.15 13.43 -2.18
C GLU A 12 -44.00 12.59 -1.60
N LEU A 13 -43.78 11.38 -2.12
CA LEU A 13 -42.64 10.53 -1.76
C LEU A 13 -41.31 11.27 -1.97
N PHE A 14 -41.12 11.82 -3.17
CA PHE A 14 -39.89 12.50 -3.56
C PHE A 14 -39.66 13.77 -2.74
N ARG A 15 -40.72 14.54 -2.43
CA ARG A 15 -40.62 15.72 -1.58
C ARG A 15 -40.15 15.37 -0.17
N VAL A 16 -40.77 14.36 0.46
CA VAL A 16 -40.38 13.92 1.81
C VAL A 16 -38.98 13.31 1.80
N PHE A 17 -38.64 12.53 0.76
CA PHE A 17 -37.31 11.96 0.57
C PHE A 17 -36.21 13.03 0.53
N VAL A 18 -36.36 14.06 -0.30
CA VAL A 18 -35.36 15.14 -0.41
C VAL A 18 -35.21 15.88 0.92
N LEU A 19 -36.30 16.18 1.61
CA LEU A 19 -36.25 16.83 2.93
C LEU A 19 -35.56 15.94 3.97
N ALA A 20 -35.89 14.65 4.00
CA ALA A 20 -35.27 13.68 4.90
C ALA A 20 -33.77 13.50 4.60
N SER A 21 -33.38 13.47 3.33
CA SER A 21 -31.97 13.40 2.92
C SER A 21 -31.18 14.60 3.39
N VAL A 22 -31.69 15.83 3.18
CA VAL A 22 -31.03 17.03 3.67
C VAL A 22 -30.90 17.02 5.20
N ALA A 23 -31.98 16.68 5.91
CA ALA A 23 -31.99 16.64 7.37
C ALA A 23 -31.00 15.59 7.93
N LEU A 24 -31.02 14.38 7.39
CA LEU A 24 -30.14 13.29 7.82
C LEU A 24 -28.68 13.56 7.44
N THR A 25 -28.39 14.12 6.26
CA THR A 25 -27.03 14.50 5.88
C THR A 25 -26.48 15.55 6.84
N LEU A 26 -27.26 16.57 7.20
CA LEU A 26 -26.84 17.57 8.19
C LEU A 26 -26.60 16.94 9.57
N MET A 27 -27.51 16.08 10.03
CA MET A 27 -27.39 15.39 11.31
C MET A 27 -26.11 14.54 11.38
N VAL A 28 -25.85 13.71 10.36
CA VAL A 28 -24.64 12.87 10.27
C VAL A 28 -23.37 13.72 10.17
N SER A 29 -23.42 14.79 9.37
CA SER A 29 -22.27 15.70 9.20
C SER A 29 -21.87 16.33 10.53
N VAL A 30 -22.84 16.83 11.31
CA VAL A 30 -22.56 17.39 12.65
C VAL A 30 -21.97 16.32 13.56
N GLY A 31 -22.53 15.11 13.59
CA GLY A 31 -22.03 14.01 14.41
C GLY A 31 -20.57 13.64 14.11
N MET A 32 -20.17 13.64 12.83
CA MET A 32 -18.78 13.36 12.45
C MET A 32 -17.81 14.50 12.77
N LEU A 33 -18.28 15.74 12.78
CA LEU A 33 -17.43 16.92 12.96
C LEU A 33 -17.16 17.26 14.42
N VAL A 34 -18.09 16.99 15.34
CA VAL A 34 -17.97 17.34 16.76
C VAL A 34 -16.65 16.85 17.37
N PRO A 35 -16.23 15.57 17.19
CA PRO A 35 -14.97 15.10 17.74
C PRO A 35 -13.75 15.85 17.15
N THR A 36 -13.74 16.08 15.84
CA THR A 36 -12.65 16.76 15.14
C THR A 36 -12.51 18.22 15.57
N ILE A 37 -13.63 18.90 15.82
CA ILE A 37 -13.64 20.28 16.29
C ILE A 37 -13.10 20.36 17.71
N MET A 38 -13.54 19.46 18.60
CA MET A 38 -13.11 19.43 20.00
C MET A 38 -11.62 19.11 20.16
N GLU A 39 -11.08 18.26 19.28
CA GLU A 39 -9.69 17.81 19.39
C GLU A 39 -8.68 18.72 18.67
N TYR A 40 -9.08 19.34 17.55
CA TYR A 40 -8.15 20.08 16.67
C TYR A 40 -8.44 21.58 16.50
N GLY A 41 -9.52 22.12 17.10
CA GLY A 41 -9.80 23.56 17.05
C GLY A 41 -9.98 24.10 15.63
N VAL A 42 -10.73 23.38 14.80
CA VAL A 42 -10.83 23.60 13.35
C VAL A 42 -11.68 24.84 13.04
N SER A 43 -11.24 25.66 12.08
CA SER A 43 -11.98 26.86 11.64
C SER A 43 -13.28 26.51 10.89
N PRO A 44 -14.32 27.37 10.92
CA PRO A 44 -15.60 27.14 10.21
C PRO A 44 -15.46 26.87 8.70
N GLU A 45 -14.50 27.52 8.03
CA GLU A 45 -14.23 27.31 6.61
C GLU A 45 -13.68 25.90 6.33
N GLN A 46 -12.76 25.43 7.17
CA GLN A 46 -12.19 24.09 7.07
C GLN A 46 -13.25 23.02 7.35
N ILE A 47 -14.17 23.28 8.28
CA ILE A 47 -15.32 22.41 8.56
C ILE A 47 -16.20 22.25 7.32
N LEU A 48 -16.56 23.34 6.65
CA LEU A 48 -17.40 23.29 5.45
C LEU A 48 -16.71 22.53 4.32
N ARG A 49 -15.40 22.72 4.16
CA ARG A 49 -14.59 21.97 3.18
C ARG A 49 -14.54 20.48 3.53
N LEU A 50 -14.44 20.14 4.81
CA LEU A 50 -14.41 18.77 5.31
C LEU A 50 -15.77 18.06 5.08
N ILE A 51 -16.88 18.75 5.29
CA ILE A 51 -18.23 18.26 4.94
C ILE A 51 -18.26 17.91 3.46
N GLY A 52 -17.79 18.81 2.59
CA GLY A 52 -17.74 18.56 1.14
C GLY A 52 -16.97 17.29 0.77
N TYR A 53 -15.90 16.96 1.49
CA TYR A 53 -15.12 15.73 1.28
C TYR A 53 -15.85 14.47 1.76
N PHE A 54 -16.56 14.53 2.89
CA PHE A 54 -17.30 13.37 3.43
C PHE A 54 -18.70 13.20 2.86
N LEU A 55 -19.21 14.19 2.14
CA LEU A 55 -20.57 14.21 1.60
C LEU A 55 -20.88 13.02 0.68
N PRO A 56 -20.01 12.61 -0.28
CA PRO A 56 -20.27 11.43 -1.11
C PRO A 56 -20.34 10.13 -0.30
N ILE A 57 -19.47 9.99 0.70
CA ILE A 57 -19.40 8.80 1.56
C ILE A 57 -20.68 8.71 2.42
N THR A 58 -21.07 9.82 3.06
CA THR A 58 -22.25 9.87 3.92
C THR A 58 -23.56 9.68 3.14
N LEU A 59 -23.67 10.25 1.93
CA LEU A 59 -24.83 10.07 1.05
C LEU A 59 -25.10 8.59 0.71
N THR A 60 -24.06 7.76 0.62
CA THR A 60 -24.18 6.32 0.33
C THR A 60 -25.06 5.59 1.37
N PHE A 61 -25.09 6.10 2.61
CA PHE A 61 -25.92 5.57 3.70
C PHE A 61 -27.19 6.39 3.95
N VAL A 62 -27.12 7.71 3.74
CA VAL A 62 -28.25 8.61 4.01
C VAL A 62 -29.39 8.43 3.00
N LEU A 63 -29.10 8.22 1.72
CA LEU A 63 -30.12 8.06 0.69
C LEU A 63 -31.09 6.89 0.96
N PRO A 64 -30.64 5.65 1.22
CA PRO A 64 -31.56 4.54 1.52
C PRO A 64 -32.38 4.79 2.81
N MET A 65 -31.76 5.33 3.86
CA MET A 65 -32.45 5.64 5.12
C MET A 65 -33.53 6.72 4.94
N SER A 66 -33.24 7.74 4.13
CA SER A 66 -34.18 8.82 3.81
C SER A 66 -35.36 8.31 2.99
N ALA A 67 -35.11 7.40 2.04
CA ALA A 67 -36.14 6.84 1.18
C ALA A 67 -37.04 5.87 1.95
N LEU A 68 -36.47 5.09 2.88
CA LEU A 68 -37.23 4.31 3.84
C LEU A 68 -38.12 5.22 4.69
N PHE A 69 -37.57 6.30 5.25
CA PHE A 69 -38.34 7.25 6.07
C PHE A 69 -39.51 7.87 5.28
N ALA A 70 -39.24 8.31 4.05
CA ALA A 70 -40.24 8.86 3.16
C ALA A 70 -41.33 7.83 2.79
N GLY A 71 -40.93 6.59 2.50
CA GLY A 71 -41.85 5.48 2.23
C GLY A 71 -42.78 5.22 3.41
N SER A 72 -42.22 5.05 4.61
CA SER A 72 -42.97 4.79 5.84
C SER A 72 -43.97 5.91 6.16
N ILE A 73 -43.54 7.17 6.07
CA ILE A 73 -44.41 8.32 6.42
C ILE A 73 -45.49 8.54 5.38
N VAL A 74 -45.15 8.59 4.09
CA VAL A 74 -46.11 8.99 3.05
C VAL A 74 -47.18 7.91 2.87
N TYR A 75 -46.78 6.63 2.80
CA TYR A 75 -47.76 5.55 2.73
C TYR A 75 -48.51 5.35 4.04
N GLY A 76 -47.88 5.61 5.20
CA GLY A 76 -48.58 5.60 6.49
C GLY A 76 -49.63 6.70 6.61
N ARG A 77 -49.37 7.89 6.05
CA ARG A 77 -50.35 8.98 5.98
C ARG A 77 -51.50 8.64 5.05
N PHE A 78 -51.23 8.13 3.84
CA PHE A 78 -52.28 7.68 2.92
C PHE A 78 -53.14 6.53 3.49
N ALA A 79 -52.55 5.66 4.32
CA ALA A 79 -53.29 4.62 5.04
C ALA A 79 -54.15 5.20 6.17
N ALA A 80 -53.64 6.19 6.92
CA ALA A 80 -54.36 6.86 8.00
C ALA A 80 -55.54 7.69 7.48
N ASP A 81 -55.34 8.43 6.39
CA ASP A 81 -56.36 9.26 5.73
C ASP A 81 -57.35 8.44 4.90
N ARG A 82 -57.23 7.10 4.91
CA ARG A 82 -58.03 6.14 4.14
C ARG A 82 -58.01 6.35 2.62
N GLU A 83 -57.03 7.09 2.09
CA GLU A 83 -56.87 7.30 0.65
C GLU A 83 -56.56 5.98 -0.08
N LEU A 84 -55.77 5.09 0.54
CA LEU A 84 -55.47 3.76 -0.01
C LEU A 84 -56.73 2.88 -0.11
N ASP A 85 -57.58 2.92 0.92
CA ASP A 85 -58.82 2.14 0.97
C ASP A 85 -59.85 2.66 -0.05
N ALA A 86 -59.94 4.00 -0.21
CA ALA A 86 -60.78 4.63 -1.21
C ALA A 86 -60.37 4.25 -2.64
N CYS A 87 -59.06 4.23 -2.95
CA CYS A 87 -58.55 3.79 -4.25
C CYS A 87 -58.87 2.31 -4.53
N ARG A 88 -58.80 1.45 -3.50
CA ARG A 88 -59.17 0.03 -3.62
C ARG A 88 -60.65 -0.16 -3.90
N ALA A 89 -61.52 0.61 -3.24
CA ALA A 89 -62.96 0.61 -3.52
C ALA A 89 -63.28 1.09 -4.95
N GLY A 90 -62.45 1.99 -5.50
CA GLY A 90 -62.51 2.45 -6.89
C GLY A 90 -61.94 1.48 -7.95
N GLY A 91 -61.57 0.25 -7.56
CA GLY A 91 -61.06 -0.78 -8.47
C GLY A 91 -59.56 -0.71 -8.77
N VAL A 92 -58.80 0.15 -8.08
CA VAL A 92 -57.33 0.22 -8.24
C VAL A 92 -56.66 -0.77 -7.28
N SER A 93 -55.89 -1.71 -7.81
CA SER A 93 -55.20 -2.71 -6.99
C SER A 93 -54.09 -2.09 -6.13
N LEU A 94 -53.85 -2.64 -4.94
CA LEU A 94 -52.77 -2.16 -4.06
C LEU A 94 -51.39 -2.23 -4.73
N SER A 95 -51.16 -3.23 -5.59
CA SER A 95 -49.94 -3.34 -6.39
C SER A 95 -49.70 -2.12 -7.28
N VAL A 96 -50.75 -1.56 -7.88
CA VAL A 96 -50.68 -0.35 -8.70
C VAL A 96 -50.25 0.86 -7.85
N LEU A 97 -50.74 0.97 -6.61
CA LEU A 97 -50.35 2.04 -5.69
C LEU A 97 -48.90 1.92 -5.16
N LEU A 98 -48.26 0.74 -5.27
CA LEU A 98 -46.87 0.53 -4.86
C LEU A 98 -45.86 0.92 -5.95
N TYR A 99 -46.25 1.03 -7.22
CA TYR A 99 -45.32 1.39 -8.31
C TYR A 99 -44.54 2.69 -8.06
N PRO A 100 -45.16 3.79 -7.57
CA PRO A 100 -44.42 5.00 -7.22
C PRO A 100 -43.31 4.75 -6.18
N GLY A 101 -43.59 3.95 -5.16
CA GLY A 101 -42.61 3.54 -4.15
C GLY A 101 -41.47 2.70 -4.73
N VAL A 102 -41.79 1.69 -5.55
CA VAL A 102 -40.80 0.87 -6.26
C VAL A 102 -39.95 1.74 -7.19
N SER A 103 -40.55 2.72 -7.87
CA SER A 103 -39.80 3.63 -8.75
C SER A 103 -38.82 4.51 -7.99
N LEU A 104 -39.19 5.01 -6.79
CA LEU A 104 -38.26 5.71 -5.92
C LEU A 104 -37.15 4.76 -5.45
N ALA A 105 -37.50 3.53 -5.07
CA ALA A 105 -36.53 2.53 -4.63
C ALA A 105 -35.47 2.21 -5.70
N ILE A 106 -35.90 2.02 -6.95
CA ILE A 106 -34.99 1.81 -8.09
C ILE A 106 -34.13 3.05 -8.34
N LEU A 107 -34.71 4.26 -8.28
CA LEU A 107 -33.97 5.52 -8.44
C LEU A 107 -32.87 5.66 -7.36
N VAL A 108 -33.20 5.37 -6.10
CA VAL A 108 -32.27 5.42 -4.98
C VAL A 108 -31.19 4.35 -5.12
N ALA A 109 -31.57 3.12 -5.48
CA ALA A 109 -30.62 2.03 -5.73
C ALA A 109 -29.62 2.38 -6.84
N ALA A 110 -30.10 2.89 -7.97
CA ALA A 110 -29.25 3.30 -9.08
C ALA A 110 -28.32 4.45 -8.69
N THR A 111 -28.84 5.46 -7.98
CA THR A 111 -28.04 6.59 -7.48
C THR A 111 -26.96 6.10 -6.52
N ASN A 112 -27.31 5.18 -5.61
CA ASN A 112 -26.37 4.64 -4.63
C ASN A 112 -25.27 3.79 -5.27
N LEU A 113 -25.62 3.01 -6.30
CA LEU A 113 -24.68 2.24 -7.09
C LEU A 113 -23.67 3.16 -7.79
N ILE A 114 -24.16 4.22 -8.45
CA ILE A 114 -23.29 5.22 -9.11
C ILE A 114 -22.37 5.88 -8.07
N LEU A 115 -22.92 6.25 -6.92
CA LEU A 115 -22.17 6.91 -5.86
C LEU A 115 -21.09 5.99 -5.26
N SER A 116 -21.39 4.71 -5.08
CA SER A 116 -20.48 3.71 -4.50
C SER A 116 -19.37 3.28 -5.47
N PHE A 117 -19.69 3.07 -6.74
CA PHE A 117 -18.72 2.57 -7.72
C PHE A 117 -17.86 3.66 -8.38
N TYR A 118 -18.39 4.87 -8.55
CA TYR A 118 -17.71 5.93 -9.30
C TYR A 118 -17.40 7.16 -8.45
N VAL A 119 -18.38 7.70 -7.74
CA VAL A 119 -18.21 9.01 -7.07
C VAL A 119 -17.32 8.88 -5.85
N THR A 120 -17.58 7.92 -4.96
CA THR A 120 -16.84 7.74 -3.71
C THR A 120 -15.35 7.46 -3.97
N PRO A 121 -14.97 6.47 -4.81
CA PRO A 121 -13.57 6.24 -5.13
C PRO A 121 -12.89 7.45 -5.79
N ALA A 122 -13.56 8.11 -6.73
CA ALA A 122 -13.00 9.30 -7.40
C ALA A 122 -12.74 10.45 -6.42
N PHE A 123 -13.61 10.66 -5.44
CA PHE A 123 -13.41 11.66 -4.39
C PHE A 123 -12.26 11.29 -3.45
N VAL A 124 -12.15 10.02 -3.03
CA VAL A 124 -11.03 9.57 -2.21
C VAL A 124 -9.71 9.75 -2.98
N HIS A 125 -9.67 9.38 -4.25
CA HIS A 125 -8.49 9.55 -5.09
C HIS A 125 -8.11 11.03 -5.30
N ARG A 126 -9.08 11.93 -5.44
CA ARG A 126 -8.81 13.37 -5.47
C ARG A 126 -8.27 13.89 -4.14
N SER A 127 -8.83 13.43 -3.02
CA SER A 127 -8.32 13.76 -1.68
C SER A 127 -6.90 13.23 -1.47
N GLU A 128 -6.61 12.01 -1.95
CA GLU A 128 -5.26 11.45 -2.00
C GLU A 128 -4.31 12.34 -2.79
N ARG A 129 -4.68 12.76 -4.00
CA ARG A 129 -3.86 13.69 -4.80
C ARG A 129 -3.62 15.01 -4.08
N SER A 130 -4.63 15.52 -3.37
CA SER A 130 -4.49 16.74 -2.55
C SER A 130 -3.54 16.54 -1.37
N ILE A 131 -3.49 15.35 -0.78
CA ILE A 131 -2.56 15.03 0.31
C ILE A 131 -1.15 14.81 -0.26
N LYS A 132 -1.04 14.10 -1.38
CA LYS A 132 0.21 13.82 -2.11
C LYS A 132 0.89 15.10 -2.58
N SER A 133 0.14 16.02 -3.19
CA SER A 133 0.68 17.34 -3.61
C SER A 133 1.15 18.21 -2.45
N ASN A 134 0.70 17.93 -1.22
CA ASN A 134 1.15 18.61 -0.01
C ASN A 134 2.03 17.71 0.87
N ALA A 135 2.55 16.59 0.36
CA ALA A 135 3.38 15.66 1.12
C ALA A 135 4.62 16.33 1.72
N GLU A 136 5.27 17.17 0.92
CA GLU A 136 6.42 17.99 1.33
C GLU A 136 6.03 18.93 2.47
N GLN A 137 4.92 19.66 2.33
CA GLN A 137 4.42 20.54 3.38
C GLN A 137 4.05 19.78 4.67
N ILE A 138 3.50 18.57 4.56
CA ILE A 138 3.20 17.71 5.70
C ILE A 138 4.49 17.26 6.39
N LEU A 139 5.51 16.87 5.63
CA LEU A 139 6.84 16.53 6.14
C LEU A 139 7.43 17.74 6.89
N PHE A 140 7.53 18.89 6.24
CA PHE A 140 8.10 20.11 6.82
C PHE A 140 7.34 20.56 8.08
N ARG A 141 6.00 20.52 8.05
CA ARG A 141 5.16 20.87 9.21
C ARG A 141 5.32 19.88 10.36
N ASN A 142 5.49 18.59 10.10
CA ASN A 142 5.70 17.60 11.16
C ASN A 142 7.08 17.76 11.80
N ILE A 143 8.13 17.96 10.99
CA ILE A 143 9.49 18.23 11.51
C ILE A 143 9.48 19.51 12.34
N GLN A 144 8.83 20.58 11.86
CA GLN A 144 8.75 21.83 12.62
C GLN A 144 8.01 21.69 13.96
N ARG A 145 7.01 20.81 14.06
CA ARG A 145 6.22 20.61 15.30
C ARG A 145 6.84 19.58 16.25
N ARG A 146 7.48 18.52 15.74
CA ARG A 146 7.94 17.37 16.52
C ARG A 146 9.46 17.22 16.56
N GLY A 147 10.20 17.97 15.75
CA GLY A 147 11.65 17.86 15.57
C GLY A 147 12.09 16.71 14.65
N TYR A 148 11.17 15.82 14.27
CA TYR A 148 11.49 14.66 13.44
C TYR A 148 10.33 14.23 12.54
N TYR A 149 10.66 13.47 11.50
CA TYR A 149 9.71 12.80 10.62
C TYR A 149 10.22 11.42 10.22
N ALA A 150 9.42 10.39 10.52
CA ALA A 150 9.65 9.04 10.05
C ALA A 150 8.99 8.87 8.69
N LEU A 151 9.75 8.45 7.68
CA LEU A 151 9.14 8.10 6.40
C LEU A 151 8.24 6.86 6.58
N PRO A 152 7.00 6.86 6.05
CA PRO A 152 6.08 5.73 6.22
C PRO A 152 6.68 4.41 5.72
N ARG A 153 6.76 3.38 6.58
CA ARG A 153 7.37 2.07 6.25
C ARG A 153 8.81 2.10 5.71
N SER A 154 9.53 3.20 5.89
CA SER A 154 10.93 3.30 5.50
C SER A 154 11.84 3.04 6.68
N ARG A 155 13.10 2.69 6.38
CA ARG A 155 14.19 2.58 7.35
C ARG A 155 14.78 3.91 7.79
N PHE A 156 14.39 5.02 7.17
CA PHE A 156 14.95 6.35 7.40
C PHE A 156 14.10 7.20 8.36
N LEU A 157 14.77 7.80 9.33
CA LEU A 157 14.23 8.77 10.28
C LEU A 157 15.00 10.08 10.14
N LEU A 158 14.29 11.16 9.83
CA LEU A 158 14.85 12.49 9.63
C LEU A 158 14.62 13.35 10.87
N TYR A 159 15.69 13.90 11.43
CA TYR A 159 15.67 14.97 12.41
C TYR A 159 16.21 16.24 11.77
N ALA A 160 15.62 17.40 12.05
CA ALA A 160 16.18 18.67 11.62
C ALA A 160 15.98 19.75 12.68
N ASP A 161 17.01 20.56 12.89
CA ASP A 161 16.98 21.68 13.82
C ASP A 161 16.12 22.83 13.30
N LYS A 162 16.18 23.07 11.98
CA LYS A 162 15.45 24.18 11.35
C LYS A 162 14.89 23.80 10.00
N VAL A 163 13.68 24.28 9.76
CA VAL A 163 12.90 24.00 8.54
C VAL A 163 12.65 25.29 7.79
N ILE A 164 12.97 25.31 6.49
CA ILE A 164 12.69 26.43 5.57
C ILE A 164 11.74 25.91 4.48
N PRO A 165 10.41 25.95 4.69
CA PRO A 165 9.43 25.34 3.80
C PRO A 165 9.46 25.90 2.37
N ASN A 166 9.75 27.19 2.21
CA ASN A 166 9.71 27.86 0.90
C ASN A 166 10.82 27.39 -0.08
N GLN A 167 11.86 26.73 0.43
CA GLN A 167 13.02 26.26 -0.36
C GLN A 167 13.19 24.73 -0.31
N ASN A 168 12.23 24.02 0.31
CA ASN A 168 12.33 22.60 0.63
C ASN A 168 13.64 22.23 1.33
N LEU A 169 14.14 23.11 2.20
CA LEU A 169 15.45 23.02 2.82
C LEU A 169 15.32 22.75 4.32
N LEU A 170 16.07 21.77 4.79
CA LEU A 170 16.29 21.45 6.18
C LEU A 170 17.74 21.81 6.55
N GLU A 171 17.93 22.48 7.69
CA GLU A 171 19.26 22.81 8.23
C GLU A 171 19.50 22.02 9.52
N GLY A 172 20.75 21.55 9.72
CA GLY A 172 21.13 20.77 10.90
C GLY A 172 20.40 19.43 10.94
N VAL A 173 20.67 18.56 9.96
CA VAL A 173 19.88 17.34 9.74
C VAL A 173 20.63 16.11 10.20
N VAL A 174 19.94 15.24 10.93
CA VAL A 174 20.41 13.91 11.27
C VAL A 174 19.48 12.89 10.62
N ILE A 175 20.05 12.07 9.75
CA ILE A 175 19.39 10.97 9.08
C ILE A 175 19.82 9.69 9.79
N VAL A 176 18.88 8.99 10.39
CA VAL A 176 19.10 7.68 11.00
C VAL A 176 18.55 6.62 10.06
N GLU A 177 19.42 5.74 9.58
CA GLU A 177 19.08 4.58 8.77
C GLU A 177 19.11 3.32 9.64
N THR A 178 17.98 2.62 9.73
CA THR A 178 17.91 1.32 10.43
C THR A 178 18.23 0.20 9.44
N ARG A 179 19.33 -0.53 9.65
CA ARG A 179 19.71 -1.64 8.80
C ARG A 179 19.00 -2.94 9.18
N PRO A 180 18.88 -3.92 8.26
CA PRO A 180 18.22 -5.21 8.53
C PRO A 180 18.87 -6.01 9.67
N ASP A 181 20.16 -5.80 9.92
CA ASP A 181 20.93 -6.42 11.01
C ASP A 181 20.73 -5.72 12.37
N SER A 182 19.73 -4.82 12.47
CA SER A 182 19.46 -4.00 13.65
C SER A 182 20.58 -3.04 14.05
N THR A 183 21.55 -2.79 13.15
CA THR A 183 22.51 -1.70 13.32
C THR A 183 21.91 -0.38 12.84
N TYR A 184 22.30 0.72 13.48
CA TYR A 184 21.91 2.06 13.07
C TYR A 184 23.08 2.73 12.38
N ARG A 185 22.82 3.30 11.22
CA ARG A 185 23.76 4.17 10.53
C ARG A 185 23.28 5.61 10.66
N VAL A 186 24.14 6.46 11.21
CA VAL A 186 23.84 7.88 11.43
C VAL A 186 24.59 8.70 10.40
N ILE A 187 23.84 9.54 9.68
CA ILE A 187 24.37 10.47 8.69
C ILE A 187 23.94 11.86 9.13
N THR A 188 24.92 12.73 9.39
CA THR A 188 24.66 14.14 9.70
C THR A 188 24.96 14.99 8.48
N ALA A 189 24.18 16.03 8.25
CA ALA A 189 24.37 16.94 7.14
C ALA A 189 24.00 18.37 7.55
N GLN A 190 24.73 19.36 7.04
CA GLN A 190 24.39 20.76 7.33
C GLN A 190 23.11 21.20 6.64
N ARG A 191 22.93 20.77 5.39
CA ARG A 191 21.79 21.12 4.54
C ARG A 191 21.25 19.88 3.86
N VAL A 192 19.94 19.69 3.93
CA VAL A 192 19.27 18.61 3.21
C VAL A 192 18.08 19.18 2.46
N ARG A 193 18.04 18.88 1.16
CA ARG A 193 16.86 19.10 0.35
C ARG A 193 16.08 17.80 0.23
N VAL A 194 14.82 17.83 0.61
CA VAL A 194 13.92 16.69 0.48
C VAL A 194 12.90 17.00 -0.61
N VAL A 195 12.86 16.16 -1.63
CA VAL A 195 11.86 16.22 -2.70
C VAL A 195 11.06 14.92 -2.68
N ILE A 196 9.73 15.01 -2.73
CA ILE A 196 8.87 13.81 -2.75
C ILE A 196 8.19 13.71 -4.11
N ASP A 197 8.71 12.83 -4.95
CA ASP A 197 8.13 12.49 -6.23
C ASP A 197 7.00 11.46 -6.04
N THR A 198 5.78 11.95 -6.18
CA THR A 198 4.59 11.13 -6.02
C THR A 198 4.23 10.42 -7.31
N HIS A 199 4.23 9.09 -7.31
CA HIS A 199 3.77 8.26 -8.41
C HIS A 199 2.36 7.68 -8.13
N ARG A 200 1.78 6.96 -9.11
CA ARG A 200 0.45 6.32 -8.93
C ARG A 200 0.47 5.31 -7.78
N ASN A 201 1.46 4.42 -7.76
CA ASN A 201 1.48 3.24 -6.88
C ASN A 201 2.54 3.31 -5.77
N TYR A 202 3.38 4.33 -5.77
CA TYR A 202 4.42 4.55 -4.77
C TYR A 202 4.78 6.02 -4.69
N ASN A 203 5.49 6.42 -3.65
CA ASN A 203 6.14 7.73 -3.56
C ASN A 203 7.64 7.49 -3.48
N LYS A 204 8.43 8.37 -4.10
CA LYS A 204 9.88 8.36 -4.03
C LYS A 204 10.33 9.61 -3.29
N ALA A 205 10.97 9.45 -2.14
CA ALA A 205 11.66 10.54 -1.47
C ALA A 205 13.10 10.59 -1.98
N VAL A 206 13.50 11.73 -2.53
CA VAL A 206 14.88 12.04 -2.86
C VAL A 206 15.42 12.97 -1.79
N ILE A 207 16.35 12.47 -1.00
CA ILE A 207 17.00 13.16 0.11
C ILE A 207 18.41 13.53 -0.36
N ALA A 208 18.59 14.78 -0.78
CA ALA A 208 19.87 15.32 -1.22
C ALA A 208 20.53 16.07 -0.05
N ALA A 209 21.53 15.44 0.57
CA ALA A 209 22.31 15.97 1.66
C ALA A 209 23.62 16.61 1.15
N GLU A 210 23.90 17.82 1.64
CA GLU A 210 25.15 18.54 1.40
C GLU A 210 26.00 18.57 2.68
N GLU A 211 27.31 18.46 2.48
CA GLU A 211 28.32 18.35 3.55
C GLU A 211 27.99 17.23 4.55
N ALA A 212 27.69 16.05 4.01
CA ALA A 212 27.30 14.90 4.79
C ALA A 212 28.51 14.22 5.45
N TYR A 213 28.40 13.93 6.74
CA TYR A 213 29.31 13.10 7.52
C TYR A 213 28.59 11.84 7.97
N ARG A 214 29.21 10.69 7.72
CA ARG A 214 28.75 9.39 8.23
C ARG A 214 29.51 9.05 9.49
N PHE A 215 28.80 8.61 10.52
CA PHE A 215 29.40 8.08 11.74
C PHE A 215 29.23 6.56 11.75
N ASP A 216 30.33 5.84 11.55
CA ASP A 216 30.44 4.41 11.88
C ASP A 216 31.20 4.27 13.23
N GLU A 217 31.15 3.11 13.88
CA GLU A 217 31.75 2.86 15.23
C GLU A 217 33.25 3.24 15.35
N VAL A 218 33.96 3.41 14.24
CA VAL A 218 35.42 3.57 14.21
C VAL A 218 35.87 5.00 13.94
N SER A 219 35.18 5.77 13.07
CA SER A 219 35.57 7.15 12.70
C SER A 219 34.49 7.85 11.84
N PRO A 220 34.37 9.19 11.91
CA PRO A 220 33.54 9.95 10.98
C PRO A 220 34.15 9.96 9.57
N VAL A 221 33.34 9.63 8.55
CA VAL A 221 33.72 9.64 7.14
C VAL A 221 33.00 10.80 6.44
N TYR A 222 33.75 11.71 5.83
CA TYR A 222 33.19 12.79 5.02
C TYR A 222 32.74 12.26 3.65
N LEU A 223 31.46 12.45 3.33
CA LEU A 223 30.85 12.03 2.07
C LEU A 223 30.65 13.18 1.08
N GLY A 224 30.73 14.43 1.54
CA GLY A 224 30.43 15.59 0.70
C GLY A 224 28.96 15.65 0.33
N ARG A 225 28.62 15.35 -0.93
CA ARG A 225 27.21 15.27 -1.38
C ARG A 225 26.74 13.83 -1.37
N LEU A 226 25.63 13.58 -0.68
CA LEU A 226 24.97 12.30 -0.62
C LEU A 226 23.54 12.45 -1.13
N THR A 227 23.14 11.65 -2.10
CA THR A 227 21.73 11.52 -2.49
C THR A 227 21.25 10.15 -2.07
N VAL A 228 20.20 10.11 -1.26
CA VAL A 228 19.52 8.88 -0.87
C VAL A 228 18.13 8.90 -1.48
N GLU A 229 17.79 7.83 -2.17
CA GLU A 229 16.47 7.64 -2.74
C GLU A 229 15.75 6.54 -1.96
N GLU A 230 14.53 6.81 -1.52
CA GLU A 230 13.74 5.83 -0.80
C GLU A 230 12.33 5.77 -1.40
N VAL A 231 11.88 4.55 -1.70
CA VAL A 231 10.53 4.29 -2.18
C VAL A 231 9.65 3.88 -1.01
N PHE A 232 8.52 4.54 -0.83
CA PHE A 232 7.58 4.26 0.26
C PHE A 232 6.13 4.22 -0.26
N PRO A 233 5.21 3.55 0.47
CA PRO A 233 3.83 3.43 0.03
C PRO A 233 3.11 4.77 -0.08
N PRO A 234 1.96 4.81 -0.77
CA PRO A 234 1.04 5.94 -0.72
C PRO A 234 0.75 6.39 0.73
N LEU A 235 0.71 7.70 0.96
CA LEU A 235 0.52 8.31 2.31
C LEU A 235 -0.83 7.98 2.94
N LEU A 236 -1.86 7.80 2.11
CA LEU A 236 -3.09 7.14 2.50
C LEU A 236 -2.92 5.66 2.14
N GLY A 237 -3.02 4.78 3.13
CA GLY A 237 -2.74 3.36 2.96
C GLY A 237 -3.47 2.77 1.75
N ASP A 238 -2.75 2.00 0.95
CA ASP A 238 -3.28 1.31 -0.22
C ASP A 238 -4.30 0.27 0.25
N SER A 239 -5.60 0.56 0.09
CA SER A 239 -6.68 -0.32 0.55
C SER A 239 -7.76 -0.47 -0.51
N ILE A 240 -8.24 -1.70 -0.67
CA ILE A 240 -9.18 -2.09 -1.72
C ILE A 240 -10.50 -1.28 -1.66
N LYS A 241 -10.95 -0.94 -0.45
CA LYS A 241 -12.17 -0.16 -0.21
C LYS A 241 -12.21 1.20 -0.93
N PHE A 242 -11.04 1.77 -1.24
CA PHE A 242 -10.94 3.09 -1.87
C PHE A 242 -10.65 3.02 -3.37
N LYS A 243 -10.54 1.81 -3.94
CA LYS A 243 -10.22 1.61 -5.36
C LYS A 243 -11.45 1.72 -6.25
N GLU A 244 -11.22 2.26 -7.44
CA GLU A 244 -12.20 2.20 -8.53
C GLU A 244 -12.39 0.76 -9.01
N ILE A 245 -13.54 0.46 -9.61
CA ILE A 245 -13.82 -0.91 -10.08
C ILE A 245 -12.81 -1.38 -11.13
N GLU A 246 -12.32 -0.48 -11.97
CA GLU A 246 -11.31 -0.78 -12.99
C GLU A 246 -9.95 -1.08 -12.36
N GLU A 247 -9.59 -0.39 -11.28
CA GLU A 247 -8.40 -0.69 -10.50
C GLU A 247 -8.53 -2.04 -9.77
N ILE A 248 -9.70 -2.33 -9.20
CA ILE A 248 -9.97 -3.63 -8.57
C ILE A 248 -9.83 -4.77 -9.59
N LYS A 249 -10.39 -4.62 -10.79
CA LYS A 249 -10.25 -5.61 -11.88
C LYS A 249 -8.79 -5.78 -12.30
N ARG A 250 -8.02 -4.68 -12.36
CA ARG A 250 -6.58 -4.74 -12.67
C ARG A 250 -5.80 -5.48 -11.58
N ILE A 251 -6.08 -5.21 -10.31
CA ILE A 251 -5.48 -5.93 -9.17
C ILE A 251 -5.87 -7.41 -9.19
N GLN A 252 -7.10 -7.72 -9.60
CA GLN A 252 -7.57 -9.11 -9.73
C GLN A 252 -6.88 -9.85 -10.89
N ALA A 253 -6.61 -9.16 -12.00
CA ALA A 253 -5.90 -9.72 -13.15
C ALA A 253 -4.40 -9.88 -12.89
N ASP A 254 -3.79 -8.90 -12.23
CA ASP A 254 -2.39 -8.94 -11.80
C ASP A 254 -2.24 -8.37 -10.38
N LYS A 255 -2.05 -9.29 -9.44
CA LYS A 255 -1.92 -9.00 -8.02
C LYS A 255 -0.64 -8.22 -7.68
N LEU A 256 0.40 -8.29 -8.51
CA LEU A 256 1.65 -7.53 -8.31
C LEU A 256 1.45 -6.03 -8.55
N THR A 257 0.35 -5.62 -9.17
CA THR A 257 0.00 -4.19 -9.29
C THR A 257 -0.40 -3.56 -7.95
N TYR A 258 -0.78 -4.37 -6.96
CA TYR A 258 -1.16 -3.92 -5.62
C TYR A 258 0.06 -3.85 -4.71
N TYR A 259 0.36 -2.66 -4.16
CA TYR A 259 1.61 -2.40 -3.45
C TYR A 259 1.88 -3.39 -2.30
N PRO A 260 0.93 -3.69 -1.40
CA PRO A 260 1.18 -4.60 -0.29
C PRO A 260 1.59 -6.02 -0.72
N ILE A 261 0.98 -6.53 -1.80
CA ILE A 261 1.35 -7.84 -2.36
C ILE A 261 2.71 -7.75 -3.02
N ARG A 262 2.95 -6.70 -3.82
CA ARG A 262 4.22 -6.49 -4.50
C ARG A 262 5.39 -6.42 -3.52
N GLU A 263 5.26 -5.66 -2.44
CA GLU A 263 6.26 -5.52 -1.38
C GLU A 263 6.64 -6.89 -0.79
N ARG A 264 5.64 -7.73 -0.48
CA ARG A 264 5.86 -9.09 -0.01
C ARG A 264 6.43 -10.03 -1.07
N ALA A 265 6.00 -9.88 -2.32
CA ALA A 265 6.50 -10.69 -3.43
C ALA A 265 7.97 -10.38 -3.72
N MET A 266 8.39 -9.11 -3.66
CA MET A 266 9.79 -8.73 -3.76
C MET A 266 10.61 -9.25 -2.57
N GLU A 267 10.05 -9.20 -1.35
CA GLU A 267 10.68 -9.83 -0.18
C GLU A 267 10.90 -11.35 -0.40
N ALA A 268 9.90 -12.04 -0.94
CA ALA A 268 10.00 -13.46 -1.27
C ALA A 268 11.01 -13.72 -2.41
N ARG A 269 11.02 -12.87 -3.45
CA ARG A 269 11.94 -12.93 -4.59
C ARG A 269 13.39 -12.80 -4.13
N ALA A 270 13.70 -11.81 -3.31
CA ALA A 270 15.04 -11.60 -2.78
C ALA A 270 15.54 -12.81 -1.97
N GLN A 271 14.65 -13.43 -1.18
CA GLN A 271 15.02 -14.63 -0.42
C GLN A 271 15.20 -15.85 -1.32
N LEU A 272 14.32 -16.06 -2.30
CA LEU A 272 14.45 -17.15 -3.28
C LEU A 272 15.72 -17.01 -4.12
N ALA A 273 16.03 -15.78 -4.56
CA ALA A 273 17.24 -15.46 -5.29
C ALA A 273 18.51 -15.76 -4.48
N ALA A 274 18.50 -15.50 -3.17
CA ALA A 274 19.59 -15.88 -2.28
C ALA A 274 19.74 -17.40 -2.22
N GLU A 275 18.64 -18.17 -2.13
CA GLU A 275 18.68 -19.63 -2.09
C GLU A 275 19.18 -20.25 -3.40
N LEU A 276 18.71 -19.76 -4.54
CA LEU A 276 19.20 -20.17 -5.87
C LEU A 276 20.70 -19.89 -6.02
N LEU A 277 21.14 -18.72 -5.56
CA LEU A 277 22.56 -18.36 -5.58
C LEU A 277 23.37 -19.26 -4.64
N ALA A 278 22.85 -19.58 -3.45
CA ALA A 278 23.51 -20.49 -2.51
C ALA A 278 23.76 -21.87 -3.13
N GLU A 279 22.74 -22.42 -3.78
CA GLU A 279 22.76 -23.73 -4.41
C GLU A 279 23.79 -23.77 -5.55
N LYS A 280 23.75 -22.78 -6.45
CA LYS A 280 24.70 -22.68 -7.57
C LYS A 280 26.13 -22.43 -7.14
N LEU A 281 26.35 -21.52 -6.19
CA LEU A 281 27.68 -21.28 -5.62
C LEU A 281 28.19 -22.57 -4.93
N GLY A 282 27.32 -23.28 -4.21
CA GLY A 282 27.66 -24.55 -3.55
C GLY A 282 28.07 -25.63 -4.55
N GLU A 283 27.32 -25.81 -5.63
CA GLU A 283 27.62 -26.76 -6.72
C GLU A 283 28.98 -26.44 -7.37
N ALA A 284 29.20 -25.18 -7.77
CA ALA A 284 30.43 -24.75 -8.42
C ALA A 284 31.65 -24.88 -7.50
N PHE A 285 31.54 -24.48 -6.24
CA PHE A 285 32.63 -24.59 -5.27
C PHE A 285 32.96 -26.04 -4.94
N ALA A 286 31.97 -26.93 -4.88
CA ALA A 286 32.20 -28.37 -4.72
C ALA A 286 32.91 -28.98 -5.95
N ALA A 287 32.63 -28.48 -7.15
CA ALA A 287 33.33 -28.86 -8.38
C ALA A 287 34.72 -28.22 -8.53
N GLY A 288 35.08 -27.25 -7.67
CA GLY A 288 36.31 -26.48 -7.78
C GLY A 288 36.30 -25.44 -8.90
N GLU A 289 35.13 -25.10 -9.42
CA GLU A 289 34.94 -24.11 -10.48
C GLU A 289 34.76 -22.71 -9.88
N PRO A 290 35.63 -21.74 -10.22
CA PRO A 290 35.45 -20.38 -9.74
C PRO A 290 34.33 -19.67 -10.51
N ILE A 291 33.56 -18.85 -9.80
CA ILE A 291 32.46 -18.08 -10.38
C ILE A 291 32.91 -16.66 -10.71
N LEU A 292 32.51 -16.20 -11.88
CA LEU A 292 32.77 -14.87 -12.38
C LEU A 292 31.60 -13.95 -12.06
N LEU A 293 31.90 -12.83 -11.43
CA LEU A 293 30.98 -11.77 -11.03
C LEU A 293 31.47 -10.43 -11.60
N GLU A 294 30.56 -9.54 -11.97
CA GLU A 294 30.87 -8.24 -12.60
C GLU A 294 30.22 -7.11 -11.80
N GLU A 295 30.89 -5.96 -11.67
CA GLU A 295 30.27 -4.73 -11.13
C GLU A 295 29.28 -4.16 -12.14
N THR A 296 28.24 -3.48 -11.65
CA THR A 296 27.18 -2.88 -12.49
C THR A 296 27.73 -1.86 -13.51
N ASP A 297 28.86 -1.22 -13.24
CA ASP A 297 29.52 -0.28 -14.15
C ASP A 297 30.45 -0.95 -15.19
N GLY A 298 30.63 -2.27 -15.09
CA GLY A 298 31.50 -3.08 -15.95
C GLY A 298 32.99 -2.77 -15.80
N THR A 299 33.39 -1.99 -14.79
CA THR A 299 34.79 -1.58 -14.62
C THR A 299 35.65 -2.68 -14.01
N ARG A 300 35.04 -3.55 -13.19
CA ARG A 300 35.74 -4.59 -12.45
C ARG A 300 35.05 -5.94 -12.56
N MET A 301 35.89 -6.95 -12.67
CA MET A 301 35.51 -8.36 -12.65
C MET A 301 36.05 -9.01 -11.38
N TYR A 302 35.27 -9.91 -10.81
CA TYR A 302 35.61 -10.67 -9.63
C TYR A 302 35.54 -12.16 -9.95
N VAL A 303 36.61 -12.89 -9.63
CA VAL A 303 36.63 -14.35 -9.70
C VAL A 303 36.60 -14.86 -8.27
N LEU A 304 35.50 -15.48 -7.88
CA LEU A 304 35.23 -15.95 -6.53
C LEU A 304 35.30 -17.48 -6.46
N SER A 305 36.01 -17.99 -5.46
CA SER A 305 36.01 -19.41 -5.06
C SER A 305 35.95 -19.48 -3.54
N ALA A 306 35.19 -20.41 -2.98
CA ALA A 306 35.15 -20.66 -1.53
C ALA A 306 35.19 -22.16 -1.23
N GLY A 307 35.42 -22.54 0.03
CA GLY A 307 35.31 -23.94 0.48
C GLY A 307 33.85 -24.42 0.65
N GLY A 308 32.90 -23.49 0.64
CA GLY A 308 31.47 -23.78 0.72
C GLY A 308 30.65 -22.50 0.81
N CYS A 309 29.36 -22.60 0.48
CA CYS A 309 28.39 -21.51 0.58
C CYS A 309 27.08 -22.05 1.17
N GLN A 310 26.54 -21.38 2.18
CA GLN A 310 25.26 -21.75 2.82
C GLN A 310 24.43 -20.51 3.14
N ILE A 311 23.10 -20.64 3.12
CA ILE A 311 22.18 -19.58 3.53
C ILE A 311 22.34 -19.27 5.03
N ASP A 312 22.38 -17.99 5.40
CA ASP A 312 22.36 -17.58 6.80
C ASP A 312 20.93 -17.69 7.34
N SER A 313 20.71 -18.55 8.34
CA SER A 313 19.39 -18.72 8.96
C SER A 313 19.00 -17.57 9.88
N SER A 314 19.95 -16.74 10.30
CA SER A 314 19.75 -15.61 11.21
C SER A 314 19.55 -14.28 10.49
N LYS A 315 20.05 -14.12 9.26
CA LYS A 315 19.98 -12.90 8.47
C LYS A 315 19.29 -13.14 7.12
N LYS A 316 18.24 -12.36 6.84
CA LYS A 316 17.55 -12.42 5.54
C LYS A 316 18.50 -12.07 4.41
N PHE A 317 18.29 -12.70 3.24
CA PHE A 317 19.01 -12.39 1.99
C PHE A 317 20.53 -12.53 2.09
N THR A 318 21.05 -13.27 3.07
CA THR A 318 22.49 -13.35 3.35
C THR A 318 23.00 -14.79 3.20
N LEU A 319 24.18 -14.91 2.61
CA LEU A 319 24.91 -16.16 2.37
C LEU A 319 26.23 -16.13 3.11
N ASN A 320 26.59 -17.21 3.79
CA ASN A 320 27.86 -17.36 4.48
C ASN A 320 28.84 -18.17 3.62
N LEU A 321 30.02 -17.61 3.39
CA LEU A 321 31.13 -18.25 2.69
C LEU A 321 32.06 -18.93 3.70
N SER A 322 32.46 -20.16 3.39
CA SER A 322 33.36 -20.98 4.22
C SER A 322 34.77 -21.00 3.65
N SER A 323 35.78 -21.11 4.52
CA SER A 323 37.18 -21.18 4.10
C SER A 323 37.50 -22.44 3.28
N PRO A 324 38.46 -22.41 2.34
CA PRO A 324 39.27 -21.25 1.95
C PRO A 324 38.52 -20.33 0.98
N ILE A 325 38.50 -19.01 1.22
CA ILE A 325 37.89 -18.04 0.32
C ILE A 325 38.99 -17.36 -0.50
N LEU A 326 38.85 -17.40 -1.82
CA LEU A 326 39.71 -16.73 -2.78
C LEU A 326 38.84 -15.79 -3.63
N LEU A 327 39.21 -14.51 -3.67
CA LEU A 327 38.57 -13.50 -4.49
C LEU A 327 39.64 -12.76 -5.30
N GLU A 328 39.67 -12.97 -6.61
CA GLU A 328 40.54 -12.19 -7.51
C GLU A 328 39.76 -11.03 -8.13
N GLN A 329 40.21 -9.81 -7.86
CA GLN A 329 39.69 -8.60 -8.49
C GLN A 329 40.56 -8.26 -9.72
N ARG A 330 39.93 -8.12 -10.89
CA ARG A 330 40.55 -7.71 -12.16
C ARG A 330 39.91 -6.42 -12.66
N ASP A 331 40.73 -5.43 -13.01
CA ASP A 331 40.28 -4.19 -13.63
C ASP A 331 40.21 -4.37 -15.15
N ARG A 332 39.07 -4.03 -15.77
CA ARG A 332 38.84 -4.23 -17.21
C ARG A 332 39.68 -3.28 -18.08
N TYR A 333 40.02 -2.11 -17.57
CA TYR A 333 40.70 -1.04 -18.33
C TYR A 333 42.20 -0.95 -18.02
N ARG A 334 42.65 -1.52 -16.91
CA ARG A 334 44.07 -1.58 -16.53
C ARG A 334 44.58 -3.01 -16.58
N GLU A 335 45.01 -3.42 -17.78
CA GLU A 335 45.68 -4.71 -17.97
C GLU A 335 46.86 -4.85 -16.98
N GLY A 336 46.79 -5.86 -16.10
CA GLY A 336 47.85 -6.22 -15.17
C GLY A 336 47.65 -5.87 -13.69
N LEU A 337 46.63 -5.07 -13.32
CA LEU A 337 46.31 -4.79 -11.91
C LEU A 337 45.31 -5.82 -11.35
N THR A 338 45.82 -6.98 -10.94
CA THR A 338 45.06 -8.02 -10.26
C THR A 338 45.33 -7.95 -8.77
N VAL A 339 44.27 -7.93 -7.96
CA VAL A 339 44.38 -8.03 -6.50
C VAL A 339 43.74 -9.33 -6.07
N ARG A 340 44.54 -10.22 -5.48
CA ARG A 340 44.07 -11.49 -4.94
C ARG A 340 43.80 -11.33 -3.46
N TYR A 341 42.58 -11.59 -3.02
CA TYR A 341 42.18 -11.60 -1.63
C TYR A 341 41.99 -13.05 -1.16
N THR A 342 42.58 -13.39 -0.01
CA THR A 342 42.43 -14.68 0.66
C THR A 342 41.84 -14.48 2.05
N GLY A 343 40.74 -15.15 2.34
CA GLY A 343 39.98 -14.98 3.58
C GLY A 343 39.53 -16.31 4.18
N ARG A 344 39.16 -16.27 5.46
CA ARG A 344 38.59 -17.43 6.19
C ARG A 344 37.08 -17.37 6.32
N SER A 345 36.52 -16.16 6.35
CA SER A 345 35.08 -15.92 6.52
C SER A 345 34.65 -14.72 5.69
N GLY A 346 33.46 -14.82 5.13
CA GLY A 346 32.83 -13.73 4.41
C GLY A 346 31.34 -14.01 4.23
N HIS A 347 30.61 -13.00 3.79
CA HIS A 347 29.22 -13.18 3.41
C HIS A 347 28.88 -12.42 2.13
N ILE A 348 27.84 -12.89 1.47
CA ILE A 348 27.22 -12.22 0.32
C ILE A 348 25.81 -11.83 0.75
N ALA A 349 25.48 -10.56 0.66
CA ALA A 349 24.12 -10.05 0.91
C ALA A 349 23.46 -9.69 -0.42
N LEU A 350 22.19 -10.01 -0.56
CA LEU A 350 21.36 -9.59 -1.67
C LEU A 350 20.65 -8.28 -1.36
N GLN A 351 20.66 -7.37 -2.33
CA GLN A 351 19.86 -6.15 -2.32
C GLN A 351 18.87 -6.20 -3.49
N ASP A 352 17.59 -5.99 -3.20
CA ASP A 352 16.52 -5.92 -4.20
C ASP A 352 16.00 -4.48 -4.27
N ASP A 353 16.35 -3.79 -5.36
CA ASP A 353 15.90 -2.43 -5.65
C ASP A 353 14.61 -2.43 -6.51
N SER A 354 13.81 -3.51 -6.47
CA SER A 354 12.57 -3.77 -7.21
C SER A 354 12.70 -3.99 -8.72
N GLU A 355 13.69 -3.38 -9.37
CA GLU A 355 14.00 -3.59 -10.80
C GLU A 355 15.16 -4.58 -11.00
N THR A 356 16.21 -4.46 -10.18
CA THR A 356 17.43 -5.27 -10.31
C THR A 356 17.85 -5.86 -8.97
N LEU A 357 18.31 -7.12 -9.01
CA LEU A 357 18.98 -7.76 -7.88
C LEU A 357 20.47 -7.44 -7.93
N ARG A 358 21.03 -7.03 -6.79
CA ARG A 358 22.45 -6.71 -6.63
C ARG A 358 23.05 -7.48 -5.47
N LEU A 359 24.34 -7.71 -5.55
CA LEU A 359 25.13 -8.44 -4.56
C LEU A 359 26.11 -7.49 -3.86
N GLU A 360 26.15 -7.59 -2.55
CA GLU A 360 27.21 -7.01 -1.72
C GLU A 360 28.05 -8.15 -1.13
N LEU A 361 29.33 -8.19 -1.43
CA LEU A 361 30.26 -9.15 -0.86
C LEU A 361 31.12 -8.49 0.21
N LEU A 362 31.21 -9.14 1.36
CA LEU A 362 32.03 -8.73 2.49
C LEU A 362 32.97 -9.86 2.89
N LEU A 363 34.27 -9.62 2.80
CA LEU A 363 35.29 -10.51 3.37
C LEU A 363 35.79 -9.94 4.69
N ASP A 364 35.84 -10.78 5.72
CA ASP A 364 36.30 -10.39 7.05
C ASP A 364 37.78 -10.74 7.22
N ARG A 365 38.58 -9.72 7.54
CA ARG A 365 40.04 -9.75 7.69
C ARG A 365 40.81 -10.48 6.57
N PRO A 366 40.57 -10.19 5.27
CA PRO A 366 41.32 -10.85 4.21
C PRO A 366 42.77 -10.38 4.14
N SER A 367 43.67 -11.32 3.85
CA SER A 367 44.99 -11.00 3.30
C SER A 367 44.84 -10.69 1.82
N TRP A 368 45.62 -9.73 1.32
CA TRP A 368 45.62 -9.37 -0.09
C TRP A 368 47.03 -9.37 -0.67
N GLU A 369 47.13 -9.72 -1.95
CA GLU A 369 48.35 -9.74 -2.74
C GLU A 369 48.10 -9.03 -4.07
N ARG A 370 48.99 -8.11 -4.45
CA ARG A 370 48.94 -7.39 -5.73
C ARG A 370 50.02 -7.89 -6.68
N THR A 371 49.80 -7.70 -7.98
CA THR A 371 50.83 -7.85 -9.01
C THR A 371 52.09 -7.08 -8.60
N GLY A 372 53.21 -7.80 -8.43
CA GLY A 372 54.45 -7.23 -7.90
C GLY A 372 54.85 -7.70 -6.49
N GLY A 373 54.11 -8.64 -5.89
CA GLY A 373 54.50 -9.31 -4.63
C GLY A 373 54.24 -8.49 -3.36
N ILE A 374 53.55 -7.36 -3.49
CA ILE A 374 53.14 -6.53 -2.34
C ILE A 374 51.96 -7.22 -1.65
N THR A 375 52.13 -7.55 -0.38
CA THR A 375 51.12 -8.19 0.45
C THR A 375 50.70 -7.29 1.61
N GLY A 376 49.49 -7.50 2.10
CA GLY A 376 48.97 -6.81 3.29
C GLY A 376 47.72 -7.48 3.83
N THR A 377 47.19 -6.94 4.92
CA THR A 377 45.90 -7.33 5.49
C THR A 377 45.00 -6.11 5.57
N THR A 378 43.68 -6.31 5.49
CA THR A 378 42.68 -5.26 5.73
C THR A 378 41.63 -5.80 6.69
N PRO A 379 41.07 -5.00 7.61
CA PRO A 379 40.04 -5.46 8.53
C PRO A 379 38.80 -6.00 7.80
N ARG A 380 38.39 -5.34 6.73
CA ARG A 380 37.27 -5.76 5.86
C ARG A 380 37.54 -5.40 4.42
N LYS A 381 37.01 -6.18 3.49
CA LYS A 381 36.91 -5.85 2.07
C LYS A 381 35.45 -5.88 1.67
N TYR A 382 34.94 -4.73 1.26
CA TYR A 382 33.61 -4.58 0.69
C TYR A 382 33.71 -4.56 -0.84
N VAL A 383 32.76 -5.24 -1.46
CA VAL A 383 32.48 -5.18 -2.89
C VAL A 383 30.99 -4.96 -3.01
N ASN A 384 30.60 -3.81 -3.56
CA ASN A 384 29.20 -3.41 -3.67
C ASN A 384 28.79 -3.42 -5.14
N GLU A 385 27.49 -3.36 -5.40
CA GLU A 385 26.95 -3.17 -6.76
C GLU A 385 27.34 -4.28 -7.75
N VAL A 386 27.50 -5.51 -7.26
CA VAL A 386 27.79 -6.67 -8.12
C VAL A 386 26.49 -7.18 -8.74
N VAL A 387 26.53 -7.44 -10.05
CA VAL A 387 25.37 -7.88 -10.82
C VAL A 387 25.00 -9.30 -10.41
N TYR A 388 23.71 -9.53 -10.15
CA TYR A 388 23.18 -10.87 -9.94
C TYR A 388 23.28 -11.67 -11.25
N PRO A 389 23.77 -12.93 -11.25
CA PRO A 389 23.99 -13.71 -12.47
C PRO A 389 22.74 -13.77 -13.38
N GLU A 390 22.88 -13.41 -14.66
CA GLU A 390 21.74 -13.32 -15.60
C GLU A 390 20.99 -14.65 -15.79
N SER A 391 21.71 -15.77 -15.75
CA SER A 391 21.12 -17.11 -15.85
C SER A 391 20.11 -17.39 -14.75
N LEU A 392 20.38 -16.91 -13.53
CA LEU A 392 19.49 -17.05 -12.37
C LEU A 392 18.44 -15.93 -12.34
N ALA A 393 18.79 -14.74 -12.80
CA ALA A 393 17.83 -13.64 -12.92
C ALA A 393 16.66 -14.00 -13.86
N ALA A 394 16.95 -14.72 -14.95
CA ALA A 394 15.96 -15.18 -15.92
C ALA A 394 14.91 -16.15 -15.33
N GLU A 395 15.28 -16.92 -14.29
CA GLU A 395 14.34 -17.81 -13.59
C GLU A 395 13.36 -17.04 -12.69
N LEU A 396 13.67 -15.77 -12.38
CA LEU A 396 12.92 -14.89 -11.49
C LEU A 396 12.23 -13.74 -12.24
N ASP A 397 11.72 -14.04 -13.44
CA ASP A 397 11.02 -13.07 -14.28
C ASP A 397 9.77 -12.50 -13.58
N TYR A 398 9.52 -11.21 -13.80
CA TYR A 398 8.42 -10.48 -13.15
C TYR A 398 7.05 -11.01 -13.59
N GLY A 399 6.90 -11.43 -14.85
CA GLY A 399 5.62 -11.85 -15.42
C GLY A 399 5.06 -13.14 -14.81
N SER A 400 5.93 -14.06 -14.40
CA SER A 400 5.57 -15.33 -13.76
C SER A 400 5.98 -15.41 -12.29
N LEU A 401 6.46 -14.30 -11.71
CA LEU A 401 7.08 -14.27 -10.38
C LEU A 401 6.23 -14.94 -9.30
N LEU A 402 4.94 -14.61 -9.23
CA LEU A 402 4.06 -15.14 -8.19
C LEU A 402 3.89 -16.66 -8.30
N GLU A 403 3.83 -17.18 -9.51
CA GLU A 403 3.74 -18.61 -9.78
C GLU A 403 5.06 -19.32 -9.43
N THR A 404 6.20 -18.73 -9.81
CA THR A 404 7.54 -19.24 -9.47
C THR A 404 7.74 -19.30 -7.96
N LEU A 405 7.38 -18.23 -7.23
CA LEU A 405 7.49 -18.18 -5.77
C LEU A 405 6.67 -19.27 -5.08
N LEU A 406 5.42 -19.48 -5.52
CA LEU A 406 4.54 -20.51 -4.96
C LEU A 406 5.02 -21.92 -5.32
N ARG A 407 5.57 -22.14 -6.52
CA ARG A 407 6.15 -23.43 -6.93
C ARG A 407 7.40 -23.78 -6.14
N ALA A 408 8.22 -22.79 -5.78
CA ALA A 408 9.45 -22.99 -5.03
C ALA A 408 9.23 -23.55 -3.60
N GLU A 409 7.99 -23.65 -3.11
CA GLU A 409 7.67 -24.39 -1.89
C GLU A 409 7.97 -25.89 -2.02
N GLN A 410 7.83 -26.44 -3.23
CA GLN A 410 8.05 -27.86 -3.50
C GLN A 410 9.50 -28.12 -3.93
N PRO A 411 10.20 -29.09 -3.29
CA PRO A 411 11.56 -29.43 -3.69
C PRO A 411 11.57 -30.01 -5.12
N GLY A 412 12.55 -29.62 -5.92
CA GLY A 412 12.72 -30.01 -7.31
C GLY A 412 11.92 -29.19 -8.33
N ALA A 413 11.09 -28.24 -7.89
CA ALA A 413 10.34 -27.37 -8.80
C ALA A 413 11.15 -26.14 -9.23
N VAL A 414 11.87 -25.52 -8.30
CA VAL A 414 12.73 -24.34 -8.53
C VAL A 414 14.07 -24.54 -7.82
N LEU A 415 14.02 -24.82 -6.52
CA LEU A 415 15.20 -25.25 -5.74
C LEU A 415 15.31 -26.77 -5.78
N THR A 416 16.51 -27.33 -5.91
CA THR A 416 16.67 -28.80 -5.79
C THR A 416 16.55 -29.24 -4.33
N ALA A 417 17.04 -28.42 -3.41
CA ALA A 417 16.92 -28.64 -1.98
C ALA A 417 15.58 -28.14 -1.42
N ARG A 418 15.28 -28.51 -0.17
CA ARG A 418 14.14 -27.91 0.54
C ARG A 418 14.44 -26.44 0.85
N PRO A 419 13.47 -25.53 0.66
CA PRO A 419 13.67 -24.12 0.95
C PRO A 419 13.92 -23.86 2.43
N SER A 420 14.57 -22.74 2.74
CA SER A 420 14.83 -22.35 4.12
C SER A 420 13.55 -22.06 4.91
N GLN A 421 13.62 -22.18 6.25
CA GLN A 421 12.49 -21.77 7.10
C GLN A 421 12.14 -20.28 6.94
N ALA A 422 13.13 -19.43 6.67
CA ALA A 422 12.91 -18.01 6.43
C ALA A 422 12.06 -17.79 5.17
N TYR A 423 12.38 -18.50 4.07
CA TYR A 423 11.57 -18.44 2.85
C TYR A 423 10.15 -18.94 3.07
N ILE A 424 9.99 -20.08 3.74
CA ILE A 424 8.64 -20.64 4.05
C ILE A 424 7.81 -19.65 4.87
N GLN A 425 8.40 -18.94 5.84
CA GLN A 425 7.69 -17.93 6.62
C GLN A 425 7.23 -16.74 5.77
N ILE A 426 8.10 -16.26 4.88
CA ILE A 426 7.77 -15.17 3.94
C ILE A 426 6.68 -15.64 2.96
N LEU A 427 6.79 -16.84 2.41
CA LEU A 427 5.83 -17.41 1.49
C LEU A 427 4.44 -17.57 2.13
N ARG A 428 4.37 -18.07 3.37
CA ARG A 428 3.11 -18.14 4.13
C ARG A 428 2.53 -16.76 4.45
N ALA A 429 3.37 -15.73 4.61
CA ALA A 429 2.88 -14.36 4.76
C ALA A 429 2.31 -13.84 3.44
N LEU A 430 2.99 -14.07 2.32
CA LEU A 430 2.53 -13.72 0.98
C LEU A 430 1.21 -14.42 0.65
N GLN A 431 1.09 -15.73 0.85
CA GLN A 431 -0.15 -16.49 0.64
C GLN A 431 -1.31 -15.91 1.47
N ARG A 432 -1.08 -15.60 2.76
CA ARG A 432 -2.09 -14.96 3.61
C ARG A 432 -2.52 -13.59 3.08
N ASP A 433 -1.58 -12.78 2.60
CA ASP A 433 -1.87 -11.46 2.04
C ASP A 433 -2.61 -11.56 0.70
N LEU A 434 -2.32 -12.59 -0.12
CA LEU A 434 -3.07 -12.90 -1.34
C LEU A 434 -4.53 -13.27 -1.01
N ASP A 435 -4.74 -14.24 -0.11
CA ASP A 435 -6.08 -14.68 0.31
C ASP A 435 -6.88 -13.58 0.99
N LYS A 436 -6.21 -12.74 1.77
CA LYS A 436 -6.81 -11.57 2.40
C LYS A 436 -7.26 -10.57 1.34
N THR A 437 -6.42 -10.28 0.35
CA THR A 437 -6.73 -9.37 -0.75
C THR A 437 -7.91 -9.88 -1.57
N ASP A 438 -7.97 -11.18 -1.89
CA ASP A 438 -9.12 -11.78 -2.59
C ASP A 438 -10.42 -11.66 -1.82
N ARG A 439 -10.37 -11.91 -0.51
CA ARG A 439 -11.53 -11.73 0.37
C ARG A 439 -11.95 -10.27 0.47
N GLU A 440 -11.01 -9.34 0.57
CA GLU A 440 -11.29 -7.90 0.60
C GLU A 440 -11.90 -7.42 -0.74
N ILE A 441 -11.39 -7.87 -1.89
CA ILE A 441 -11.97 -7.58 -3.21
C ILE A 441 -13.41 -8.10 -3.28
N SER A 442 -13.60 -9.37 -2.92
CA SER A 442 -14.92 -9.99 -2.95
C SER A 442 -15.88 -9.26 -2.00
N ALA A 443 -15.46 -9.01 -0.76
CA ALA A 443 -16.27 -8.30 0.23
C ALA A 443 -16.64 -6.89 -0.24
N GLU A 444 -15.71 -6.15 -0.84
CA GLU A 444 -15.96 -4.79 -1.33
C GLU A 444 -16.96 -4.78 -2.49
N VAL A 445 -16.81 -5.69 -3.46
CA VAL A 445 -17.76 -5.82 -4.58
C VAL A 445 -19.15 -6.17 -4.07
N HIS A 446 -19.26 -7.14 -3.16
CA HIS A 446 -20.54 -7.54 -2.57
C HIS A 446 -21.14 -6.41 -1.72
N SER A 447 -20.33 -5.71 -0.92
CA SER A 447 -20.78 -4.58 -0.09
C SER A 447 -21.38 -3.46 -0.94
N ARG A 448 -20.71 -3.05 -2.03
CA ARG A 448 -21.22 -2.03 -2.95
C ARG A 448 -22.51 -2.47 -3.65
N LEU A 449 -22.62 -3.75 -4.02
CA LEU A 449 -23.85 -4.31 -4.59
C LEU A 449 -24.99 -4.35 -3.57
N VAL A 450 -24.72 -4.73 -2.32
CA VAL A 450 -25.73 -4.77 -1.25
C VAL A 450 -26.20 -3.36 -0.89
N LEU A 451 -25.32 -2.37 -0.83
CA LEU A 451 -25.70 -0.97 -0.60
C LEU A 451 -26.66 -0.45 -1.68
N GLY A 452 -26.43 -0.84 -2.94
CA GLY A 452 -27.33 -0.53 -4.05
C GLY A 452 -28.64 -1.34 -3.99
N LEU A 453 -28.55 -2.65 -4.14
CA LEU A 453 -29.70 -3.55 -4.29
C LEU A 453 -30.52 -3.70 -3.00
N GLY A 454 -29.85 -3.76 -1.85
CA GLY A 454 -30.49 -3.87 -0.54
C GLY A 454 -31.34 -2.65 -0.18
N SER A 455 -31.05 -1.48 -0.77
CA SER A 455 -31.89 -0.30 -0.61
C SER A 455 -33.33 -0.54 -1.08
N VAL A 456 -33.53 -1.36 -2.12
CA VAL A 456 -34.88 -1.69 -2.60
C VAL A 456 -35.66 -2.45 -1.54
N SER A 457 -35.08 -3.50 -0.97
CA SER A 457 -35.71 -4.29 0.09
C SER A 457 -36.04 -3.42 1.31
N ILE A 458 -35.09 -2.60 1.75
CA ILE A 458 -35.23 -1.71 2.91
C ILE A 458 -36.39 -0.71 2.69
N ILE A 459 -36.46 -0.07 1.52
CA ILE A 459 -37.51 0.90 1.19
C ILE A 459 -38.87 0.20 1.10
N MET A 460 -38.93 -0.99 0.50
CA MET A 460 -40.18 -1.78 0.42
C MET A 460 -40.68 -2.20 1.80
N THR A 461 -39.79 -2.58 2.72
CA THR A 461 -40.13 -2.85 4.12
C THR A 461 -40.69 -1.59 4.79
N GLY A 462 -40.06 -0.43 4.58
CA GLY A 462 -40.56 0.85 5.09
C GLY A 462 -41.99 1.16 4.62
N ILE A 463 -42.26 1.00 3.32
CA ILE A 463 -43.59 1.18 2.75
C ILE A 463 -44.59 0.21 3.40
N ALA A 464 -44.24 -1.08 3.52
CA ALA A 464 -45.12 -2.09 4.11
C ALA A 464 -45.45 -1.78 5.58
N LEU A 465 -44.44 -1.42 6.40
CA LEU A 465 -44.65 -1.03 7.79
C LEU A 465 -45.45 0.27 7.92
N GLY A 466 -45.20 1.25 7.05
CA GLY A 466 -45.99 2.48 6.99
C GLY A 466 -47.48 2.21 6.82
N ILE A 467 -47.83 1.36 5.85
CA ILE A 467 -49.23 0.95 5.59
C ILE A 467 -49.83 0.22 6.80
N TRP A 468 -49.05 -0.64 7.47
CA TRP A 468 -49.53 -1.43 8.60
C TRP A 468 -49.81 -0.60 9.86
N PHE A 469 -48.94 0.34 10.22
CA PHE A 469 -49.04 1.12 11.46
C PHE A 469 -50.00 2.32 11.41
N ARG A 470 -50.60 2.64 10.26
CA ARG A 470 -51.72 3.59 10.07
C ARG A 470 -51.61 4.88 10.93
N GLY A 471 -50.50 5.60 10.84
CA GLY A 471 -50.34 6.97 11.36
C GLY A 471 -50.05 7.13 12.85
N GLY A 472 -50.52 6.24 13.75
CA GLY A 472 -50.38 6.42 15.21
C GLY A 472 -48.97 6.15 15.76
N HIS A 473 -48.14 5.43 15.02
CA HIS A 473 -46.85 4.88 15.46
C HIS A 473 -45.78 4.95 14.36
N LEU A 474 -45.72 6.07 13.62
CA LEU A 474 -44.81 6.24 12.47
C LEU A 474 -43.33 6.17 12.86
N LEU A 475 -42.95 6.73 14.01
CA LEU A 475 -41.58 6.67 14.53
C LEU A 475 -41.18 5.26 14.98
N SER A 476 -42.10 4.48 15.54
CA SER A 476 -41.87 3.07 15.88
C SER A 476 -41.83 2.18 14.65
N ALA A 477 -42.62 2.47 13.61
CA ALA A 477 -42.53 1.80 12.32
C ALA A 477 -41.17 2.04 11.65
N PHE A 478 -40.69 3.30 11.64
CA PHE A 478 -39.36 3.67 11.16
C PHE A 478 -38.23 2.98 11.95
N GLY A 479 -38.33 3.02 13.29
CA GLY A 479 -37.38 2.35 14.18
C GLY A 479 -37.34 0.84 13.96
N ALA A 480 -38.50 0.19 13.83
CA ALA A 480 -38.60 -1.24 13.55
C ALA A 480 -38.01 -1.63 12.18
N SER A 481 -38.22 -0.80 11.14
CA SER A 481 -37.60 -1.04 9.81
C SER A 481 -36.10 -0.77 9.76
N SER A 482 -35.53 -0.10 10.76
CA SER A 482 -34.09 0.24 10.82
C SER A 482 -33.26 -0.82 11.55
N ILE A 483 -33.90 -1.84 12.13
CA ILE A 483 -33.21 -2.99 12.75
C ILE A 483 -32.89 -3.99 11.62
N PRO A 484 -31.60 -4.30 11.37
CA PRO A 484 -31.17 -5.15 10.27
C PRO A 484 -31.59 -6.62 10.41
#